data_AF-A0A7Y2Z8E5-F1
#
_entry.id   AF-A0A7Y2Z8E5-F1
#
_cell.length_a   1.000
_cell.length_b   1.000
_cell.length_c   1.000
_cell.angle_alpha   90.00
_cell.angle_beta   90.00
_cell.angle_gamma   90.00
#
_symmetry.space_group_name_H-M   'P 1'
#
loop_
_entity.id
_entity.type
_entity.pdbx_description
1 polymer ?
#
loop_
_entity_poly.entity_id
_entity_poly.type
_entity_poly.pdbx_seq_one_letter_code
_entity_poly.pdbx_strand_id
1 'polypeptide(L)' 'MGTTKHDPYPLDPDLLEAGHLVTEMMMKPNVTRFLHAANEKGCDAQVDYGALKGQAKANI' A
#
# COMPACT_ATOMS: atom_id res chain seq x y z
N MET A 1 7.35 0.60 9.75
CA MET A 1 6.24 1.46 9.26
C MET A 1 5.12 0.53 8.83
N GLY A 2 3.91 0.71 9.38
CA GLY A 2 2.72 -0.05 9.01
C GLY A 2 2.68 -1.56 9.34
N THR A 3 3.68 -2.15 10.00
CA THR A 3 3.75 -3.61 10.18
C THR A 3 3.32 -4.10 11.57
N THR A 4 3.40 -3.27 12.62
CA THR A 4 2.90 -3.59 13.97
C THR A 4 1.74 -2.67 14.39
N LYS A 5 1.07 -2.98 15.50
CA LYS A 5 -0.07 -2.18 16.00
C LYS A 5 0.34 -0.74 16.37
N HIS A 6 1.60 -0.54 16.76
CA HIS A 6 2.12 0.75 17.23
C HIS A 6 2.92 1.51 16.17
N ASP A 7 3.18 0.89 15.01
CA ASP A 7 3.83 1.58 13.92
C ASP A 7 2.91 2.69 13.39
N PRO A 8 3.42 3.91 13.18
CA PRO A 8 2.67 4.93 12.48
C PRO A 8 2.40 4.48 11.05
N TYR A 9 1.28 4.95 10.51
CA TYR A 9 1.01 4.85 9.09
C TYR A 9 1.99 5.73 8.29
N PRO A 10 2.33 5.35 7.05
CA PRO A 10 3.19 6.17 6.19
C PRO A 10 2.52 7.49 5.80
N LEU A 11 1.19 7.52 5.81
CA LEU A 11 0.34 8.70 5.61
C LEU A 11 -0.84 8.61 6.58
N ASP A 12 -1.33 9.75 7.04
CA ASP A 12 -2.57 9.81 7.81
C ASP A 12 -3.77 9.32 6.94
N PRO A 13 -4.48 8.24 7.32
CA PRO A 13 -5.63 7.76 6.57
C PRO A 13 -6.76 8.78 6.44
N ASP A 14 -6.85 9.78 7.33
CA ASP A 14 -7.86 10.86 7.23
C ASP A 14 -7.66 11.81 6.06
N LEU A 15 -6.52 11.71 5.37
CA LEU A 15 -6.25 12.41 4.12
C LEU A 15 -6.69 11.61 2.88
N LEU A 16 -7.19 10.39 3.06
CA LEU A 16 -7.65 9.53 1.96
C LEU A 16 -9.14 9.73 1.69
N GLU A 17 -9.48 9.83 0.42
CA GLU A 17 -10.84 9.86 -0.09
C GLU A 17 -11.14 8.58 -0.88
N ALA A 18 -12.42 8.19 -0.92
CA ALA A 18 -12.87 7.03 -1.67
C ALA A 18 -12.51 7.17 -3.16
N GLY A 19 -12.08 6.09 -3.80
CA GLY A 19 -11.62 6.08 -5.18
C GLY A 19 -10.18 6.57 -5.40
N HIS A 20 -9.46 7.01 -4.35
CA HIS A 20 -8.01 7.14 -4.45
C HIS A 20 -7.36 5.77 -4.69
N LEU A 21 -6.37 5.75 -5.57
CA LEU A 21 -5.46 4.61 -5.72
C LEU A 21 -4.36 4.71 -4.66
N VAL A 22 -4.32 3.75 -3.75
CA VAL A 22 -3.30 3.64 -2.70
C VAL A 22 -2.41 2.45 -2.99
N THR A 23 -1.11 2.69 -3.11
CA THR A 23 -0.09 1.67 -3.36
C THR A 23 0.99 1.74 -2.29
N GLU A 24 1.46 0.58 -1.83
CA GLU A 24 2.62 0.48 -0.95
C GLU A 24 3.67 -0.44 -1.53
N MET A 25 4.90 0.07 -1.55
CA MET A 25 6.05 -0.70 -1.98
C MET A 25 6.69 -1.40 -0.77
N MET A 26 6.09 -2.50 -0.35
CA MET A 26 6.53 -3.30 0.81
C MET A 26 6.81 -4.74 0.40
N MET A 27 8.01 -5.24 0.72
CA MET A 27 8.44 -6.60 0.33
C MET A 27 7.66 -7.70 1.05
N LYS A 28 7.33 -7.47 2.33
CA LYS A 28 6.41 -8.25 3.18
C LYS A 28 5.93 -7.37 4.33
N PRO A 29 4.72 -7.59 4.89
CA PRO A 29 3.66 -8.46 4.40
C PRO A 29 2.99 -7.92 3.13
N ASN A 30 2.29 -8.79 2.38
CA ASN A 30 1.62 -8.40 1.12
C ASN A 30 0.48 -7.40 1.33
N VAL A 31 -0.16 -7.40 2.50
CA VAL A 31 -1.16 -6.39 2.87
C VAL A 31 -0.74 -5.83 4.20
N THR A 32 -0.44 -4.53 4.25
CA THR A 32 -0.11 -3.86 5.50
C THR A 32 -1.38 -3.36 6.18
N ARG A 33 -1.25 -2.91 7.42
CA ARG A 33 -2.35 -2.24 8.12
C ARG A 33 -2.81 -0.95 7.44
N PHE A 34 -1.93 -0.29 6.66
CA PHE A 34 -2.27 0.93 5.97
C PHE A 34 -3.15 0.66 4.75
N LEU A 35 -2.80 -0.33 3.92
CA LEU A 35 -3.66 -0.75 2.80
C LEU A 35 -5.03 -1.26 3.28
N HIS A 36 -5.08 -1.91 4.45
CA HIS A 36 -6.35 -2.28 5.06
C HIS A 36 -7.19 -1.04 5.41
N ALA A 37 -6.61 -0.05 6.09
CA ALA A 37 -7.30 1.18 6.46
C ALA A 37 -7.76 1.97 5.23
N ALA A 38 -6.98 1.98 4.15
CA ALA A 38 -7.37 2.59 2.88
C ALA A 38 -8.57 1.86 2.24
N ASN A 39 -8.56 0.54 2.24
CA ASN A 39 -9.67 -0.27 1.71
C ASN A 39 -10.97 -0.05 2.51
N GLU A 40 -10.89 -0.01 3.85
CA GLU A 40 -12.05 0.31 4.71
C GLU A 40 -12.66 1.69 4.41
N LYS A 41 -11.89 2.62 3.85
CA LYS A 41 -12.35 3.94 3.38
C LYS A 41 -12.88 3.96 1.94
N GLY A 42 -12.84 2.84 1.23
CA GLY A 42 -13.26 2.73 -0.17
C GLY A 42 -12.20 3.18 -1.17
N CYS A 43 -10.93 3.20 -0.79
CA CYS A 43 -9.83 3.38 -1.72
C CYS A 43 -9.55 2.08 -2.49
N ASP A 44 -9.07 2.21 -3.73
CA ASP A 44 -8.51 1.09 -4.48
C ASP A 44 -7.09 0.82 -3.96
N ALA A 45 -6.88 -0.36 -3.37
CA ALA A 45 -5.59 -0.77 -2.82
C ALA A 45 -4.83 -1.67 -3.80
N GLN A 46 -3.68 -1.22 -4.28
CA GLN A 46 -2.79 -2.02 -5.12
C GLN A 46 -1.67 -2.65 -4.27
N VAL A 47 -1.67 -3.99 -4.21
CA VAL A 47 -0.61 -4.78 -3.56
C VAL A 47 0.52 -5.00 -4.55
N ASP A 48 1.69 -4.42 -4.29
CA ASP A 48 2.70 -4.26 -5.32
C ASP A 48 3.65 -5.46 -5.47
N TYR A 49 3.16 -6.52 -6.12
CA TYR A 49 4.01 -7.51 -6.82
C TYR A 49 4.26 -7.10 -8.29
N GLY A 50 3.56 -6.08 -8.79
CA GLY A 50 3.55 -5.66 -10.18
C GLY A 50 4.75 -4.80 -10.57
N ALA A 51 5.11 -3.81 -9.74
CA ALA A 51 6.25 -2.93 -9.99
C ALA A 51 7.59 -3.68 -9.93
N LEU A 52 7.72 -4.70 -9.07
CA LEU A 52 8.90 -5.58 -9.06
C LEU A 52 9.07 -6.31 -10.39
N LYS A 53 7.97 -6.81 -10.99
CA LYS A 53 8.00 -7.41 -12.32
C LYS A 53 8.28 -6.39 -13.42
N GLY A 54 7.74 -5.17 -13.30
CA GLY A 54 8.00 -4.06 -14.22
C GLY A 54 9.47 -3.64 -14.23
N GLN A 55 10.08 -3.49 -13.05
CA GLN A 55 11.50 -3.16 -12.90
C GLN A 55 12.40 -4.28 -13.41
N ALA A 56 12.06 -5.55 -13.14
CA ALA A 56 12.80 -6.68 -13.69
C ALA A 56 12.75 -6.69 -15.23
N LYS A 57 11.63 -6.31 -15.84
CA LYS A 57 11.48 -6.22 -17.31
C LYS A 57 12.16 -5.00 -17.93
N ALA A 58 12.32 -3.90 -17.19
CA ALA A 58 13.00 -2.70 -17.69
C ALA A 58 14.54 -2.83 -17.69
N ASN A 59 15.07 -3.80 -16.95
CA ASN A 59 16.52 -4.06 -16.80
C ASN A 59 17.02 -5.26 -17.64
N ILE A 60 16.23 -5.74 -18.60
CA ILE A 60 16.61 -6.72 -19.64
C ILE A 60 16.58 -6.03 -21.00
#